data_AF-A0A7X5QGE0-F1
#
_entry.id   AF-A0A7X5QGE0-F1
#
_cell.length_a   1.000
_cell.length_b   1.000
_cell.length_c   1.000
_cell.angle_alpha   90.00
_cell.angle_beta   90.00
_cell.angle_gamma   90.00
#
_symmetry.space_group_name_H-M   'P 1'
#
loop_
_entity.id
_entity.type
_entity.pdbx_description
1 polymer ?
#
loop_
_entity_poly.entity_id
_entity_poly.type
_entity_poly.pdbx_seq_one_letter_code
_entity_poly.pdbx_strand_id
1 'polypeptide(L)'
;MKTNDYELITAPNSVPIKMWTHGVPVEAEASEQLLNTAKMPFIFSHLAVMPDVHLGKGSTIGSVIPTHKAITPTAVGIDIGCGLGNKENFYSCSHGAGRVLSRTTAKKRFTIEDQKRATAHVECRKDSDVIDEIPMTYKDIEAVMTAQSSLVEIVHTLRQVVCVKG
;
A
#
# COMPACT_ATOMS: atom_id res chain seq x y z
N MET A 1 15.94 -6.21 -32.15
CA MET A 1 16.04 -5.31 -30.97
C MET A 1 14.68 -5.28 -30.32
N LYS A 2 14.52 -5.76 -29.07
CA LYS A 2 13.28 -5.57 -28.33
C LYS A 2 13.23 -4.09 -27.93
N THR A 3 12.33 -3.32 -28.51
CA THR A 3 11.91 -2.03 -27.97
C THR A 3 11.39 -2.29 -26.56
N ASN A 4 11.93 -1.60 -25.55
CA ASN A 4 11.43 -1.76 -24.19
C ASN A 4 9.93 -1.42 -24.17
N ASP A 5 9.11 -2.29 -23.57
CA ASP A 5 7.65 -2.14 -23.50
C ASP A 5 7.19 -1.03 -22.51
N TYR A 6 8.08 -0.10 -22.16
CA TYR A 6 7.85 0.93 -21.15
C TYR A 6 8.51 2.27 -21.49
N GLU A 7 7.89 3.35 -21.04
CA GLU A 7 8.44 4.71 -21.04
C GLU A 7 9.40 4.88 -19.86
N LEU A 8 10.58 5.44 -20.11
CA LEU A 8 11.58 5.69 -19.08
C LEU A 8 11.62 7.18 -18.74
N ILE A 9 11.28 7.53 -17.50
CA ILE A 9 11.42 8.88 -16.96
C ILE A 9 12.66 8.92 -16.07
N THR A 10 13.48 9.95 -16.26
CA THR A 10 14.64 10.25 -15.43
C THR A 10 14.59 11.71 -14.98
N ALA A 11 15.00 11.97 -13.74
CA ALA A 11 15.12 13.30 -13.20
C ALA A 11 16.39 13.41 -12.33
N PRO A 12 16.95 14.62 -12.14
CA PRO A 12 18.10 14.80 -11.26
C PRO A 12 17.79 14.33 -9.83
N ASN A 13 18.75 13.65 -9.21
CA ASN A 13 18.65 13.13 -7.84
C ASN A 13 17.46 12.18 -7.60
N SER A 14 17.00 11.45 -8.63
CA SER A 14 15.97 10.42 -8.49
C SER A 14 16.45 9.08 -9.03
N VAL A 15 15.87 7.99 -8.54
CA VAL A 15 15.92 6.71 -9.27
C VAL A 15 15.11 6.84 -10.57
N PRO A 16 15.41 6.03 -11.60
CA PRO A 16 14.58 5.98 -12.80
C PRO A 16 13.16 5.48 -12.51
N ILE A 17 12.20 5.93 -13.32
CA ILE A 17 10.81 5.48 -13.28
C ILE A 17 10.52 4.78 -14.62
N LYS A 18 10.05 3.54 -14.57
CA LYS A 18 9.63 2.77 -15.75
C LYS A 18 8.12 2.70 -15.77
N MET A 19 7.49 3.16 -16.84
CA MET A 19 6.04 3.28 -16.95
C MET A 19 5.48 2.44 -18.10
N TRP A 20 4.55 1.53 -17.80
CA TRP A 20 3.83 0.72 -18.78
C TRP A 20 2.47 1.37 -19.11
N THR A 21 2.48 2.65 -19.48
CA THR A 21 1.27 3.47 -19.65
C THR A 21 1.02 3.88 -21.11
N HIS A 22 1.67 3.21 -22.08
CA HIS A 22 1.50 3.55 -23.49
C HIS A 22 0.02 3.55 -23.92
N GLY A 23 -0.48 4.69 -24.39
CA GLY A 23 -1.87 4.87 -24.78
C GLY A 23 -2.86 5.06 -23.63
N VAL A 24 -2.38 5.14 -22.38
CA VAL A 24 -3.19 5.41 -21.19
C VAL A 24 -2.74 6.73 -20.55
N PRO A 25 -3.62 7.72 -20.43
CA PRO A 25 -3.25 9.01 -19.84
C PRO A 25 -2.94 8.87 -18.34
N VAL A 26 -1.91 9.57 -17.89
CA VAL A 26 -1.54 9.69 -16.47
C VAL A 26 -1.74 11.13 -16.03
N GLU A 27 -2.44 11.32 -14.92
CA GLU A 27 -2.73 12.63 -14.33
C GLU A 27 -1.43 13.35 -13.91
N ALA A 28 -1.43 14.68 -13.98
CA ALA A 28 -0.25 15.48 -13.64
C ALA A 28 0.14 15.31 -12.17
N GLU A 29 -0.84 15.24 -11.29
CA GLU A 29 -0.69 15.06 -9.85
C GLU A 29 -0.09 13.68 -9.52
N ALA A 30 -0.51 12.62 -10.21
CA ALA A 30 0.08 11.29 -10.08
C ALA A 30 1.54 11.27 -10.57
N SER A 31 1.82 11.94 -11.69
CA SER A 31 3.17 12.09 -12.24
C SER A 31 4.10 12.84 -11.29
N GLU A 32 3.62 13.91 -10.66
CA GLU A 32 4.36 14.66 -9.65
C GLU A 32 4.64 13.80 -8.40
N GLN A 33 3.64 13.06 -7.93
CA GLN A 33 3.79 12.16 -6.78
C GLN A 33 4.83 11.05 -7.05
N LEU A 34 4.86 10.49 -8.27
CA LEU A 34 5.89 9.54 -8.70
C LEU A 34 7.30 10.16 -8.69
N LEU A 35 7.46 11.37 -9.23
CA LEU A 35 8.73 12.09 -9.25
C LEU A 35 9.24 12.41 -7.84
N ASN A 36 8.34 12.81 -6.94
CA ASN A 36 8.68 13.07 -5.54
C ASN A 36 9.09 11.79 -4.83
N THR A 37 8.37 10.69 -5.07
CA THR A 37 8.69 9.37 -4.51
C THR A 37 10.05 8.88 -5.02
N ALA A 38 10.35 9.02 -6.30
CA ALA A 38 11.61 8.58 -6.90
C ALA A 38 12.86 9.30 -6.35
N LYS A 39 12.70 10.48 -5.75
CA LYS A 39 13.78 11.24 -5.09
C LYS A 39 14.09 10.76 -3.67
N MET A 40 13.27 9.89 -3.09
CA MET A 40 13.46 9.45 -1.71
C MET A 40 14.74 8.61 -1.59
N PRO A 41 15.58 8.86 -0.56
CA PRO A 41 16.94 8.29 -0.47
C PRO A 41 16.97 6.79 -0.23
N PHE A 42 15.84 6.20 0.15
CA PHE A 42 15.69 4.78 0.45
C PHE A 42 15.08 3.99 -0.72
N ILE A 43 14.83 4.60 -1.87
CA ILE A 43 14.27 3.89 -3.03
C ILE A 43 15.38 3.10 -3.71
N PHE A 44 15.11 1.83 -4.00
CA PHE A 44 16.10 0.91 -4.57
C PHE A 44 15.86 0.70 -6.06
N SER A 45 16.89 0.86 -6.90
CA SER A 45 16.87 0.55 -8.34
C SER A 45 15.97 1.45 -9.21
N HIS A 46 14.65 1.34 -9.14
CA HIS A 46 13.69 2.08 -9.97
C HIS A 46 12.25 1.96 -9.46
N LEU A 47 11.37 2.93 -9.77
CA LEU A 47 9.93 2.74 -9.65
C LEU A 47 9.41 2.01 -10.89
N ALA A 48 8.45 1.10 -10.72
CA ALA A 48 7.69 0.53 -11.83
C ALA A 48 6.23 0.97 -11.74
N VAL A 49 5.68 1.50 -12.83
CA VAL A 49 4.36 2.13 -12.86
C VAL A 49 3.47 1.41 -13.86
N MET A 50 2.29 1.03 -13.40
CA MET A 50 1.31 0.25 -14.13
C MET A 50 0.29 1.16 -14.84
N PRO A 51 -0.43 0.67 -15.86
CA PRO A 51 -1.40 1.48 -16.61
C PRO A 51 -2.54 2.07 -15.75
N ASP A 52 -2.86 1.47 -14.60
CA ASP A 52 -3.94 1.90 -13.69
C ASP A 52 -3.48 2.96 -12.67
N VAL A 53 -2.31 3.56 -12.88
CA VAL A 53 -1.73 4.55 -11.97
C VAL A 53 -2.64 5.76 -11.78
N HIS A 54 -2.80 6.17 -10.52
CA HIS A 54 -3.52 7.38 -10.15
C HIS A 54 -3.04 7.94 -8.82
N LEU A 55 -3.42 9.18 -8.54
CA LEU A 55 -3.09 9.85 -7.28
C LEU A 55 -3.65 9.07 -6.08
N GLY A 56 -2.78 8.78 -5.11
CA GLY A 56 -3.20 8.17 -3.85
C GLY A 56 -2.90 9.05 -2.64
N LYS A 57 -3.56 8.76 -1.51
CA LYS A 57 -3.32 9.43 -0.22
C LYS A 57 -1.96 8.99 0.35
N GLY A 58 -0.90 9.67 -0.08
CA GLY A 58 0.49 9.50 0.39
C GLY A 58 1.41 8.81 -0.61
N SER A 59 0.95 7.79 -1.33
CA SER A 59 1.67 7.13 -2.42
C SER A 59 0.74 6.93 -3.60
N THR A 60 1.28 6.88 -4.82
CA THR A 60 0.51 6.50 -6.02
C THR A 60 -0.02 5.08 -5.90
N ILE A 61 -1.27 4.89 -6.32
CA ILE A 61 -1.84 3.55 -6.57
C ILE A 61 -1.40 3.13 -7.98
N GLY A 62 -1.23 1.82 -8.24
CA GLY A 62 -0.73 1.33 -9.54
C GLY A 62 0.79 1.51 -9.71
N SER A 63 1.55 1.46 -8.62
CA SER A 63 3.02 1.59 -8.65
C SER A 63 3.72 0.60 -7.73
N VAL A 64 4.89 0.11 -8.14
CA VAL A 64 5.80 -0.72 -7.36
C VAL A 64 6.97 0.15 -6.90
N ILE A 65 7.12 0.27 -5.58
CA ILE A 65 8.09 1.16 -4.95
C ILE A 65 9.08 0.30 -4.14
N PRO A 66 10.16 -0.19 -4.77
CA PRO A 66 11.21 -0.92 -4.08
C PRO A 66 11.98 0.01 -3.13
N THR A 67 12.24 -0.46 -1.92
CA THR A 67 12.94 0.32 -0.89
C THR A 67 14.06 -0.50 -0.25
N HIS A 68 15.07 0.18 0.30
CA HIS A 68 16.15 -0.43 1.07
C HIS A 68 16.07 0.02 2.53
N LYS A 69 15.85 -0.96 3.44
CA LYS A 69 15.71 -0.74 4.89
C LYS A 69 14.64 0.30 5.28
N ALA A 70 13.64 0.50 4.42
CA ALA A 70 12.53 1.41 4.68
C ALA A 70 11.21 0.70 4.36
N ILE A 71 10.15 1.19 4.98
CA ILE A 71 8.77 0.78 4.71
C ILE A 71 8.00 2.07 4.48
N THR A 72 7.14 2.10 3.46
CA THR A 72 6.25 3.23 3.17
C THR A 72 4.82 2.80 3.49
N PRO A 73 4.31 3.00 4.73
CA PRO A 73 3.02 2.43 5.16
C PRO A 73 1.84 2.80 4.27
N THR A 74 1.88 3.97 3.64
CA THR A 74 0.87 4.45 2.69
C THR A 74 0.89 3.74 1.34
N ALA A 75 2.00 3.10 0.97
CA ALA A 75 2.17 2.37 -0.29
C ALA A 75 1.85 0.87 -0.17
N VAL A 76 1.98 0.29 1.03
CA VAL A 76 1.86 -1.16 1.25
C VAL A 76 0.67 -1.55 2.15
N GLY A 77 0.11 -0.62 2.93
CA GLY A 77 -0.87 -0.95 3.96
C GLY A 77 -0.22 -1.36 5.29
N ILE A 78 -1.03 -1.83 6.25
CA ILE A 78 -0.57 -2.17 7.61
C ILE A 78 0.09 -3.56 7.64
N ASP A 79 -0.10 -4.37 6.60
CA ASP A 79 0.38 -5.75 6.51
C ASP A 79 1.29 -5.92 5.30
N ILE A 80 2.54 -6.34 5.56
CA ILE A 80 3.63 -6.32 4.59
C ILE A 80 4.21 -7.73 4.53
N GLY A 81 3.91 -8.45 3.45
CA GLY A 81 4.47 -9.76 3.17
C GLY A 81 5.64 -9.69 2.18
N CYS A 82 6.76 -10.36 2.48
CA CYS A 82 7.75 -10.70 1.46
C CYS A 82 7.28 -11.95 0.72
N GLY A 83 6.88 -11.79 -0.56
CA GLY A 83 6.43 -12.91 -1.38
C GLY A 83 7.55 -13.90 -1.72
N LEU A 84 7.26 -15.19 -1.61
CA LEU A 84 8.16 -16.32 -1.92
C LEU A 84 8.21 -16.68 -3.41
N GLY A 85 7.40 -16.01 -4.25
CA GLY A 85 7.39 -16.25 -5.70
C GLY A 85 6.78 -17.61 -6.08
N ASN A 86 5.63 -17.97 -5.48
CA ASN A 86 4.93 -19.21 -5.80
C ASN A 86 4.29 -19.17 -7.21
N LYS A 87 4.65 -20.12 -8.08
CA LYS A 87 4.19 -20.19 -9.48
C LYS A 87 2.68 -20.41 -9.61
N GLU A 88 2.08 -21.21 -8.74
CA GLU A 88 0.65 -21.53 -8.77
C GLU A 88 -0.21 -20.29 -8.51
N ASN A 89 0.35 -19.28 -7.84
CA ASN A 89 -0.28 -17.99 -7.57
C ASN A 89 0.34 -16.84 -8.38
N PHE A 90 0.91 -17.14 -9.55
CA PHE A 90 1.51 -16.16 -10.46
C PHE A 90 2.49 -15.21 -9.75
N TYR A 91 3.30 -15.75 -8.84
CA TYR A 91 4.29 -14.99 -8.05
C TYR A 91 3.70 -13.86 -7.21
N SER A 92 2.42 -13.98 -6.80
CA SER A 92 1.68 -12.95 -6.07
C SER A 92 1.29 -13.42 -4.65
N CYS A 93 0.97 -12.45 -3.78
CA CYS A 93 0.45 -12.66 -2.44
C CYS A 93 -0.58 -11.58 -2.08
N SER A 94 -1.25 -11.69 -0.92
CA SER A 94 -2.24 -10.70 -0.52
C SER A 94 -1.59 -9.39 -0.05
N HIS A 95 -2.31 -8.27 -0.22
CA HIS A 95 -1.84 -6.93 0.15
C HIS A 95 -2.26 -6.52 1.59
N GLY A 96 -2.88 -7.43 2.34
CA GLY A 96 -3.34 -7.22 3.71
C GLY A 96 -4.69 -7.85 4.03
N ALA A 97 -5.26 -7.49 5.18
CA ALA A 97 -6.44 -8.15 5.76
C ALA A 97 -7.66 -8.21 4.82
N GLY A 98 -7.93 -7.12 4.10
CA GLY A 98 -9.17 -6.96 3.34
C GLY A 98 -10.40 -6.72 4.23
N ARG A 99 -11.40 -6.01 3.69
CA ARG A 99 -12.60 -5.62 4.44
C ARG A 99 -13.62 -6.76 4.53
N VAL A 100 -14.30 -6.84 5.66
CA VAL A 100 -15.52 -7.67 5.85
C VAL A 100 -16.79 -6.84 5.82
N LEU A 101 -16.68 -5.50 5.94
CA LEU A 101 -17.83 -4.59 5.94
C LEU A 101 -17.61 -3.44 4.95
N SER A 102 -18.69 -3.05 4.25
CA SER A 102 -18.72 -1.81 3.48
C SER A 102 -18.52 -0.60 4.40
N ARG A 103 -18.04 0.52 3.85
CA ARG A 103 -17.87 1.77 4.62
C ARG A 103 -19.20 2.25 5.22
N THR A 104 -20.27 2.20 4.43
CA THR A 104 -21.62 2.60 4.86
C THR A 104 -22.14 1.71 5.99
N THR A 105 -21.93 0.40 5.89
CA THR A 105 -22.33 -0.54 6.95
C THR A 105 -21.53 -0.30 8.23
N ALA A 106 -20.23 -0.04 8.11
CA ALA A 106 -19.37 0.25 9.25
C ALA A 106 -19.82 1.51 10.00
N LYS A 107 -20.08 2.62 9.27
CA LYS A 107 -20.57 3.88 9.86
C LYS A 107 -21.91 3.76 10.57
N LYS A 108 -22.77 2.82 10.15
CA LYS A 108 -24.06 2.54 10.80
C LYS A 108 -23.93 1.61 12.00
N ARG A 109 -22.92 0.73 12.02
CA ARG A 109 -22.79 -0.36 12.99
C ARG A 109 -21.94 0.00 14.21
N PHE A 110 -20.92 0.83 14.02
CA PHE A 110 -19.93 1.13 15.06
C PHE A 110 -20.04 2.56 15.55
N THR A 111 -19.63 2.75 16.80
CA THR A 111 -19.61 4.05 17.46
C THR A 111 -18.18 4.57 17.64
N ILE A 112 -18.04 5.85 17.98
CA ILE A 112 -16.74 6.44 18.36
C ILE A 112 -16.15 5.72 19.59
N GLU A 113 -17.00 5.29 20.53
CA GLU A 113 -16.55 4.54 21.72
C GLU A 113 -15.98 3.17 21.36
N ASP A 114 -16.58 2.49 20.38
CA ASP A 114 -16.00 1.24 19.86
C ASP A 114 -14.65 1.50 19.22
N GLN A 115 -14.50 2.60 18.47
CA GLN A 115 -13.23 2.98 17.87
C GLN A 115 -12.17 3.25 18.95
N LYS A 116 -12.49 4.06 19.96
CA LYS A 116 -11.61 4.34 21.11
C LYS A 116 -11.17 3.05 21.80
N ARG A 117 -12.09 2.11 22.02
CA ARG A 117 -11.79 0.82 22.65
C ARG A 117 -10.88 -0.04 21.78
N ALA A 118 -11.19 -0.16 20.49
CA ALA A 118 -10.43 -0.98 19.56
C ALA A 118 -9.02 -0.44 19.28
N THR A 119 -8.85 0.89 19.29
CA THR A 119 -7.57 1.56 19.03
C THR A 119 -6.94 2.15 20.30
N ALA A 120 -7.31 1.67 21.49
CA ALA A 120 -6.78 2.17 22.77
C ALA A 120 -5.23 2.06 22.87
N HIS A 121 -4.65 1.16 22.09
CA HIS A 121 -3.21 0.92 22.03
C HIS A 121 -2.49 1.69 20.90
N VAL A 122 -3.22 2.49 20.11
CA VAL A 122 -2.70 3.27 18.98
C VAL A 122 -3.12 4.72 19.12
N GLU A 123 -2.16 5.63 19.02
CA GLU A 123 -2.47 7.06 18.92
C GLU A 123 -3.02 7.37 17.53
N CYS A 124 -4.27 7.80 17.45
CA CYS A 124 -4.95 7.99 16.18
C CYS A 124 -6.14 8.93 16.30
N ARG A 125 -6.58 9.46 15.17
CA ARG A 125 -7.87 10.18 15.04
C ARG A 125 -9.03 9.26 15.44
N LYS A 126 -9.98 9.77 16.23
CA LYS A 126 -11.10 9.01 16.83
C LYS A 126 -12.41 9.79 16.68
N ASP A 127 -12.84 9.99 15.44
CA ASP A 127 -14.09 10.70 15.11
C ASP A 127 -14.87 9.98 14.01
N SER A 128 -16.05 10.51 13.69
CA SER A 128 -17.01 9.90 12.76
C SER A 128 -16.48 9.69 11.34
N ASP A 129 -15.47 10.46 10.93
CA ASP A 129 -14.94 10.38 9.56
C ASP A 129 -14.09 9.14 9.34
N VAL A 130 -13.54 8.59 10.43
CA VAL A 130 -12.62 7.44 10.42
C VAL A 130 -13.23 6.16 11.03
N ILE A 131 -14.50 6.20 11.45
CA ILE A 131 -15.19 5.02 12.01
C ILE A 131 -15.19 3.84 11.04
N ASP A 132 -15.27 4.07 9.73
CA ASP A 132 -15.28 2.98 8.75
C ASP A 132 -13.93 2.25 8.62
N GLU A 133 -12.90 2.71 9.32
CA GLU A 133 -11.55 2.16 9.35
C GLU A 133 -11.24 1.43 10.67
N ILE A 134 -12.22 1.29 11.57
CA ILE A 134 -12.06 0.54 12.82
C ILE A 134 -11.62 -0.91 12.53
N PRO A 135 -10.70 -1.52 13.32
CA PRO A 135 -10.15 -2.85 13.05
C PRO A 135 -11.21 -3.94 12.78
N MET A 136 -12.37 -3.87 13.44
CA MET A 136 -13.48 -4.81 13.26
C MET A 136 -14.14 -4.80 11.88
N THR A 137 -13.78 -3.85 11.01
CA THR A 137 -14.24 -3.80 9.61
C THR A 137 -13.37 -4.61 8.66
N TYR A 138 -12.25 -5.14 9.15
CA TYR A 138 -11.29 -5.95 8.42
C TYR A 138 -11.32 -7.41 8.87
N LYS A 139 -10.80 -8.31 8.04
CA LYS A 139 -10.54 -9.70 8.45
C LYS A 139 -9.45 -9.72 9.53
N ASP A 140 -9.39 -10.83 10.26
CA ASP A 140 -8.26 -11.09 11.16
C ASP A 140 -6.98 -11.28 10.33
N ILE A 141 -5.96 -10.48 10.65
CA ILE A 141 -4.69 -10.51 9.92
C ILE A 141 -3.90 -11.78 10.17
N GLU A 142 -3.98 -12.34 11.37
CA GLU A 142 -3.29 -13.59 11.69
C GLU A 142 -3.85 -14.75 10.87
N ALA A 143 -5.16 -14.76 10.66
CA ALA A 143 -5.82 -15.74 9.80
C ALA A 143 -5.38 -15.59 8.33
N VAL A 144 -5.28 -14.35 7.83
CA VAL A 144 -4.81 -14.07 6.46
C VAL A 144 -3.35 -14.51 6.29
N MET A 145 -2.47 -14.15 7.22
CA MET A 145 -1.05 -14.52 7.19
C MET A 145 -0.84 -16.03 7.28
N THR A 146 -1.59 -16.72 8.14
CA THR A 146 -1.55 -18.18 8.25
C THR A 146 -1.95 -18.84 6.93
N ALA A 147 -3.03 -18.37 6.29
CA ALA A 147 -3.52 -18.93 5.04
C ALA A 147 -2.56 -18.76 3.86
N GLN A 148 -1.71 -17.73 3.87
CA GLN A 148 -0.71 -17.47 2.83
C GLN A 148 0.72 -17.84 3.25
N SER A 149 0.90 -18.64 4.30
CA SER A 149 2.22 -19.05 4.80
C SER A 149 3.10 -19.77 3.76
N SER A 150 2.51 -20.38 2.73
CA SER A 150 3.24 -20.96 1.59
C SER A 150 3.61 -19.94 0.50
N LEU A 151 3.16 -18.69 0.63
CA LEU A 151 3.33 -17.61 -0.35
C LEU A 151 4.20 -16.48 0.17
N VAL A 152 4.36 -16.33 1.48
CA VAL A 152 5.11 -15.25 2.10
C VAL A 152 5.99 -15.76 3.24
N GLU A 153 7.10 -15.06 3.48
CA GLU A 153 7.93 -15.23 4.68
C GLU A 153 7.71 -14.06 5.62
N ILE A 154 7.44 -14.35 6.90
CA ILE A 154 7.38 -13.32 7.95
C ILE A 154 8.81 -13.05 8.40
N VAL A 155 9.39 -11.94 7.95
CA VAL A 155 10.73 -11.53 8.36
C VAL A 155 10.69 -10.76 9.68
N HIS A 156 9.67 -9.92 9.87
CA HIS A 156 9.46 -9.12 11.08
C HIS A 156 7.96 -8.90 11.32
N THR A 157 7.56 -8.78 12.58
CA THR A 157 6.22 -8.34 12.97
C THR A 157 6.31 -6.94 13.58
N LEU A 158 5.52 -6.00 13.04
CA LEU A 158 5.48 -4.63 13.52
C LEU A 158 4.18 -4.38 14.28
N ARG A 159 4.26 -3.66 15.39
CA ARG A 159 3.08 -3.20 16.13
C ARG A 159 2.82 -1.74 15.81
N GLN A 160 1.58 -1.43 15.44
CA GLN A 160 1.17 -0.04 15.22
C GLN A 160 1.17 0.73 16.55
N VAL A 161 1.75 1.94 16.53
CA VAL A 161 1.80 2.85 17.69
C VAL A 161 1.11 4.18 17.40
N VAL A 162 1.14 4.65 16.15
CA VAL A 162 0.47 5.88 15.70
C VAL A 162 -0.18 5.65 14.34
N CYS A 163 -1.37 6.20 14.11
CA CYS A 163 -2.06 6.23 12.83
C CYS A 163 -2.54 7.65 12.51
N VAL A 164 -1.90 8.27 11.52
CA VAL A 164 -2.31 9.58 10.99
C VAL A 164 -3.05 9.35 9.69
N LYS A 165 -4.36 9.60 9.69
CA LYS A 165 -5.23 9.43 8.52
C LYS A 165 -6.04 10.71 8.29
N GLY A 166 -6.04 11.17 7.03
CA GLY A 166 -6.74 12.37 6.58
C GLY A 166 -8.12 12.07 6.03
#